data_AF-A0A8C7CT87-F1
#
_entry.id   AF-A0A8C7CT87-F1
#
_cell.length_a   1.000
_cell.length_b   1.000
_cell.length_c   1.000
_cell.angle_alpha   90.00
_cell.angle_beta   90.00
_cell.angle_gamma   90.00
#
_symmetry.space_group_name_H-M   'P 1'
#
loop_
_entity.id
_entity.type
_entity.pdbx_description
1 polymer ?
#
loop_
_entity_poly.entity_id
_entity_poly.type
_entity_poly.pdbx_seq_one_letter_code
_entity_poly.pdbx_strand_id
1 'polypeptide(L)'
;FDPVLSVFDINLNSPNKGLGPAGGVDSLTEGGAMGVAAANTLPPGLTEEEAEELYSDLAKVEEEINTLRQVLLAKEKHSAELKRKLGLSPLNELKQNLTKGWQDVQTSNAYKKTSETLSVAGQKTTAAFSTMGTVLSRKLGDMSMPISRSFKT
;
A
#
# COMPACT_ATOMS: atom_id res chain seq x y z
N PHE A 1 2.75 -9.82 -11.40
CA PHE A 1 3.25 -8.82 -10.45
C PHE A 1 2.60 -9.14 -9.12
N ASP A 2 3.24 -10.01 -8.33
CA ASP A 2 2.81 -10.33 -6.97
C ASP A 2 3.73 -9.56 -6.00
N PRO A 3 3.22 -8.62 -5.20
CA PRO A 3 4.06 -7.82 -4.31
C PRO A 3 3.80 -8.20 -2.86
N VAL A 4 4.17 -9.40 -2.40
CA VAL A 4 4.40 -9.66 -0.96
C VAL A 4 5.38 -10.83 -0.81
N LEU A 5 6.68 -10.57 -0.92
CA LEU A 5 7.67 -11.41 -0.25
C LEU A 5 7.67 -11.00 1.22
N SER A 6 6.79 -11.62 2.00
CA SER A 6 6.85 -11.61 3.47
C SER A 6 8.14 -12.32 3.88
N VAL A 7 9.18 -11.55 4.20
CA VAL A 7 10.48 -12.06 4.66
C VAL A 7 10.49 -12.38 6.17
N PHE A 8 9.34 -12.49 6.81
CA PHE A 8 9.24 -12.84 8.23
C PHE A 8 8.32 -14.02 8.49
N ASP A 9 8.71 -15.20 8.01
CA ASP A 9 8.24 -16.48 8.54
C ASP A 9 9.44 -17.30 9.04
N ILE A 10 10.17 -16.74 10.01
CA ILE A 10 11.18 -17.49 10.76
C ILE A 10 10.42 -18.32 11.81
N ASN A 11 10.15 -19.58 11.50
CA ASN A 11 9.57 -20.53 12.45
C ASN A 11 10.62 -20.90 13.51
N LEU A 12 10.46 -20.38 14.74
CA LEU A 12 11.34 -20.64 15.89
C LEU A 12 10.94 -21.86 16.74
N ASN A 13 10.08 -22.75 16.24
CA ASN A 13 9.72 -23.95 17.00
C ASN A 13 10.67 -25.12 16.69
N SER A 14 11.78 -25.20 17.44
CA SER A 14 12.51 -26.46 17.66
C SER A 14 12.61 -26.75 19.15
N PRO A 15 11.77 -27.64 19.72
CA PRO A 15 11.95 -28.12 21.08
C PRO A 15 12.94 -29.29 21.05
N ASN A 16 14.24 -29.03 20.94
CA ASN A 16 15.22 -30.05 21.33
C ASN A 16 15.37 -30.02 22.85
N LYS A 17 14.50 -30.78 23.52
CA LYS A 17 14.61 -31.16 24.92
C LYS A 17 14.72 -32.68 24.98
N GLY A 18 15.89 -33.19 25.35
CA GLY A 18 16.16 -34.61 25.57
C GLY A 18 17.67 -34.84 25.63
N LEU A 19 18.35 -34.60 26.75
CA LEU A 19 18.59 -35.54 27.85
C LEU A 19 19.14 -36.92 27.40
N GLY A 20 20.44 -37.11 27.61
CA GLY A 20 21.04 -38.38 28.01
C GLY A 20 22.30 -38.81 27.23
N PRO A 21 23.49 -38.79 27.85
CA PRO A 21 24.45 -39.86 27.66
C PRO A 21 24.32 -40.83 28.84
N ALA A 22 23.68 -41.97 28.60
CA ALA A 22 23.83 -43.14 29.45
C ALA A 22 25.10 -43.87 29.02
N GLY A 23 26.03 -44.08 29.95
CA GLY A 23 27.24 -44.87 29.72
C GLY A 23 28.39 -44.34 30.56
N GLY A 24 28.42 -44.78 31.82
CA GLY A 24 29.30 -44.22 32.84
C GLY A 24 30.77 -44.56 32.70
N VAL A 25 31.58 -43.78 33.41
CA VAL A 25 32.69 -44.27 34.22
C VAL A 25 32.90 -43.28 35.36
N ASP A 26 32.91 -43.84 36.55
CA ASP A 26 33.11 -43.25 37.86
C ASP A 26 34.42 -42.46 37.96
N SER A 27 34.38 -41.21 38.45
CA SER A 27 35.49 -40.66 39.22
C SER A 27 35.05 -39.45 40.05
N LEU A 28 34.97 -39.70 41.36
CA LEU A 28 34.66 -38.76 42.42
C LEU A 28 35.74 -37.68 42.52
N THR A 29 35.39 -36.39 42.38
CA THR A 29 35.92 -35.36 43.30
C THR A 29 34.98 -34.16 43.35
N GLU A 30 34.38 -33.99 44.52
CA GLU A 30 33.55 -32.87 44.93
C GLU A 30 34.43 -31.71 45.39
N GLY A 31 34.08 -30.47 45.03
CA GLY A 31 34.52 -29.28 45.78
C GLY A 31 34.87 -28.05 44.95
N GLY A 32 33.98 -27.06 44.97
CA GLY A 32 34.38 -25.65 44.90
C GLY A 32 34.04 -24.91 43.60
N ALA A 33 32.87 -24.26 43.60
CA ALA A 33 32.58 -23.15 42.70
C ALA A 33 33.55 -21.99 42.98
N MET A 34 34.44 -21.68 42.03
CA MET A 34 35.08 -20.37 41.92
C MET A 34 34.92 -19.87 40.49
N GLY A 35 34.38 -18.67 40.39
CA GLY A 35 33.85 -18.09 39.16
C GLY A 35 34.85 -18.10 38.01
N VAL A 36 34.40 -18.62 36.88
CA VAL A 36 34.88 -18.15 35.58
C VAL A 36 34.42 -16.70 35.47
N ALA A 37 35.30 -15.79 35.91
CA ALA A 37 35.34 -14.47 35.33
C ALA A 37 35.27 -14.68 33.82
N ALA A 38 34.28 -14.06 33.18
CA ALA A 38 34.18 -13.96 31.74
C ALA A 38 35.38 -13.14 31.25
N ALA A 39 36.57 -13.73 31.32
CA ALA A 39 37.66 -13.36 30.48
C ALA A 39 37.17 -13.59 29.06
N ASN A 40 37.46 -12.64 28.17
CA ASN A 40 37.35 -12.78 26.73
C ASN A 40 38.31 -13.90 26.28
N THR A 41 38.07 -15.14 26.70
CA THR A 41 38.88 -16.28 26.31
C THR A 41 38.53 -16.58 24.87
N LEU A 42 39.54 -16.49 24.01
CA LEU A 42 39.49 -16.91 22.62
C LEU A 42 38.74 -18.25 22.49
N PRO A 43 37.93 -18.42 21.42
CA PRO A 43 37.23 -19.67 21.19
C PRO A 43 38.23 -20.85 21.19
N PRO A 44 37.89 -21.98 21.84
CA PRO A 44 38.83 -23.09 21.99
C PRO A 44 39.27 -23.62 20.63
N GLY A 45 40.57 -23.52 20.34
CA GLY A 45 41.18 -23.94 19.08
C GLY A 45 41.70 -22.81 18.19
N LEU A 46 41.49 -21.54 18.55
CA LEU A 46 42.00 -20.39 17.82
C LEU A 46 43.22 -19.80 18.53
N THR A 47 44.33 -19.63 17.82
CA THR A 47 45.51 -18.94 18.36
C THR A 47 45.27 -17.43 18.40
N GLU A 48 46.02 -16.72 19.26
CA GLU A 48 45.89 -15.25 19.39
C GLU A 48 46.15 -14.54 18.05
N GLU A 49 47.12 -15.03 17.27
CA GLU A 49 47.51 -14.46 15.98
C GLU A 49 46.39 -14.59 14.94
N GLU A 50 45.74 -15.76 14.86
CA GLU A 50 44.58 -15.97 13.97
C GLU A 50 43.38 -15.08 14.36
N ALA A 51 43.20 -14.82 15.65
CA ALA A 51 42.14 -13.94 16.12
C ALA A 51 42.38 -12.48 15.72
N GLU A 52 43.61 -11.99 15.85
CA GLU A 52 44.00 -10.65 15.41
C GLU A 52 43.81 -10.47 13.89
N GLU A 53 44.18 -11.47 13.08
CA GLU A 53 43.94 -11.44 11.63
C GLU A 53 42.45 -11.32 11.30
N LEU A 54 41.60 -12.12 11.96
CA LEU A 54 40.15 -12.08 11.77
C LEU A 54 39.56 -10.71 12.15
N TYR A 55 40.05 -10.06 13.21
CA TYR A 55 39.62 -8.70 13.56
C TYR A 55 40.01 -7.68 12.49
N SER A 56 41.24 -7.77 11.95
CA SER A 56 41.69 -6.92 10.84
C SER A 56 40.81 -7.12 9.60
N ASP A 57 40.53 -8.36 9.22
CA ASP A 57 39.73 -8.66 8.04
C ASP A 57 38.27 -8.27 8.21
N LEU A 58 37.70 -8.46 9.41
CA LEU A 58 36.38 -7.94 9.74
C LEU A 58 36.33 -6.42 9.56
N ALA A 59 37.33 -5.68 10.06
CA ALA A 59 37.39 -4.23 9.91
C ALA A 59 37.42 -3.80 8.44
N LYS A 60 38.23 -4.47 7.59
CA LYS A 60 38.26 -4.20 6.14
C LYS A 60 36.90 -4.46 5.49
N VAL A 61 36.24 -5.57 5.82
CA VAL A 61 34.92 -5.90 5.29
C VAL A 61 33.88 -4.87 5.71
N GLU A 62 33.92 -4.38 6.95
CA GLU A 62 33.04 -3.33 7.43
C GLU A 62 33.23 -2.00 6.68
N GLU A 63 34.47 -1.63 6.36
CA GLU A 63 34.79 -0.47 5.53
C GLU A 63 34.29 -0.61 4.09
N GLU A 64 34.47 -1.79 3.48
CA GLU A 64 33.93 -2.08 2.15
C GLU A 64 32.40 -2.01 2.14
N ILE A 65 31.73 -2.59 3.14
CA ILE A 65 30.27 -2.49 3.30
C ILE A 65 29.84 -1.03 3.38
N ASN A 66 30.54 -0.21 4.17
CA ASN A 66 30.23 1.21 4.30
C ASN A 66 30.39 1.93 2.95
N THR A 67 31.50 1.69 2.27
CA THR A 67 31.77 2.26 0.95
C THR A 67 30.71 1.85 -0.07
N LEU A 68 30.33 0.58 -0.11
CA LEU A 68 29.29 0.08 -1.01
C LEU A 68 27.92 0.71 -0.72
N ARG A 69 27.57 0.93 0.55
CA ARG A 69 26.34 1.66 0.92
C ARG A 69 26.37 3.09 0.38
N GLN A 70 27.49 3.80 0.51
CA GLN A 70 27.61 5.16 -0.03
C GLN A 70 27.49 5.19 -1.55
N VAL A 71 28.15 4.26 -2.24
CA VAL A 71 28.05 4.11 -3.70
C VAL A 71 26.61 3.79 -4.12
N LEU A 72 25.93 2.92 -3.38
CA LEU A 72 24.53 2.59 -3.64
C LEU A 72 23.63 3.82 -3.50
N LEU A 73 23.74 4.55 -2.38
CA LEU A 73 22.99 5.79 -2.15
C LEU A 73 23.23 6.82 -3.26
N ALA A 74 24.49 6.96 -3.71
CA ALA A 74 24.83 7.84 -4.83
C ALA A 74 24.17 7.39 -6.14
N LYS A 75 24.14 6.08 -6.42
CA LYS A 75 23.47 5.51 -7.60
C LYS A 75 21.96 5.64 -7.54
N GLU A 76 21.33 5.44 -6.38
CA GLU A 76 19.90 5.64 -6.17
C GLU A 76 19.51 7.09 -6.44
N LYS A 77 20.27 8.05 -5.89
CA LYS A 77 20.10 9.48 -6.15
C LYS A 77 20.25 9.80 -7.64
N HIS A 78 21.26 9.26 -8.31
CA HIS A 78 21.47 9.48 -9.75
C HIS A 78 20.32 8.89 -10.58
N SER A 79 19.85 7.68 -10.24
CA SER A 79 18.71 7.04 -10.88
C SER A 79 17.42 7.87 -10.70
N ALA A 80 17.17 8.38 -9.50
CA ALA A 80 16.03 9.27 -9.23
C ALA A 80 16.09 10.55 -10.07
N GLU A 81 17.28 11.14 -10.21
CA GLU A 81 17.49 12.33 -11.04
C GLU A 81 17.27 12.03 -12.54
N LEU A 82 17.75 10.88 -13.04
CA LEU A 82 17.47 10.45 -14.41
C LEU A 82 15.96 10.23 -14.65
N LYS A 83 15.25 9.56 -13.73
CA LYS A 83 13.79 9.40 -13.79
C LYS A 83 13.09 10.75 -13.84
N ARG A 84 13.52 11.72 -13.04
CA ARG A 84 13.00 13.09 -13.06
C ARG A 84 13.20 13.76 -14.42
N LYS A 85 14.42 13.69 -14.97
CA LYS A 85 14.74 14.24 -16.30
C LYS A 85 13.93 13.58 -17.43
N LEU A 86 13.65 12.28 -17.32
CA LEU A 86 12.82 11.53 -18.26
C LEU A 86 11.32 11.71 -18.02
N GLY A 87 10.90 12.42 -16.98
CA GLY A 87 9.48 12.62 -16.66
C GLY A 87 8.78 11.43 -15.99
N LEU A 88 9.55 10.41 -15.57
CA LEU A 88 9.11 9.22 -14.83
C LEU A 88 9.11 9.45 -13.31
N SER A 89 8.81 10.67 -12.89
CA SER A 89 8.72 10.98 -11.46
C SER A 89 7.41 10.38 -10.90
N PRO A 90 7.39 9.80 -9.68
CA PRO A 90 6.20 9.20 -9.09
C PRO A 90 4.95 10.11 -9.10
N LEU A 91 5.16 11.42 -8.95
CA LEU A 91 4.08 12.41 -9.01
C LEU A 91 3.49 12.55 -10.43
N ASN A 92 4.32 12.40 -11.45
CA ASN A 92 3.91 12.49 -12.84
C ASN A 92 3.07 11.27 -13.25
N GLU A 93 3.45 10.07 -12.80
CA GLU A 93 2.67 8.85 -12.95
C GLU A 93 1.32 8.95 -12.22
N LEU A 94 1.30 9.42 -10.97
CA LEU A 94 0.06 9.64 -10.23
C LEU A 94 -0.86 10.63 -10.95
N LYS A 95 -0.34 11.78 -11.37
CA LYS A 95 -1.10 12.81 -12.09
C LYS A 95 -1.69 12.25 -13.39
N GLN A 96 -0.90 11.49 -14.15
CA GLN A 96 -1.38 10.89 -15.39
C GLN A 96 -2.45 9.82 -15.14
N ASN A 97 -2.28 8.94 -14.15
CA ASN A 97 -3.28 7.95 -13.79
C ASN A 97 -4.59 8.58 -13.31
N LEU A 98 -4.52 9.64 -12.50
CA LEU A 98 -5.70 10.39 -12.05
C LEU A 98 -6.38 11.12 -13.21
N THR A 99 -5.61 11.76 -14.09
CA THR A 99 -6.15 12.47 -15.26
C THR A 99 -6.84 11.51 -16.21
N LYS A 100 -6.24 10.34 -16.47
CA LYS A 100 -6.84 9.28 -17.28
C LYS A 100 -8.09 8.72 -16.61
N GLY A 101 -8.02 8.31 -15.33
CA GLY A 101 -9.18 7.80 -14.61
C GLY A 101 -10.34 8.80 -14.54
N TRP A 102 -10.05 10.10 -14.38
CA TRP A 102 -11.04 11.16 -14.44
C TRP A 102 -11.66 11.31 -15.84
N GLN A 103 -10.82 11.36 -16.88
CA GLN A 103 -11.30 11.42 -18.27
C GLN A 103 -12.10 10.17 -18.65
N ASP A 104 -11.68 9.00 -18.20
CA ASP A 104 -12.36 7.73 -18.46
C ASP A 104 -13.74 7.73 -17.79
N VAL A 105 -13.87 8.24 -16.57
CA VAL A 105 -15.17 8.40 -15.90
C VAL A 105 -16.07 9.40 -16.64
N GLN A 106 -15.52 10.54 -17.06
CA GLN A 106 -16.27 11.56 -17.81
C GLN A 106 -16.72 11.06 -19.20
N THR A 107 -15.87 10.30 -19.88
CA THR A 107 -16.10 9.84 -21.26
C THR A 107 -16.76 8.48 -21.36
N SER A 108 -16.78 7.71 -20.26
CA SER A 108 -17.40 6.40 -20.21
C SER A 108 -18.86 6.44 -20.58
N ASN A 109 -19.27 5.42 -21.34
CA ASN A 109 -20.65 5.15 -21.69
C ASN A 109 -21.56 5.07 -20.45
N ALA A 110 -21.04 4.74 -19.25
CA ALA A 110 -21.86 4.75 -18.04
C ALA A 110 -22.30 6.18 -17.66
N TYR A 111 -21.40 7.17 -17.70
CA TYR A 111 -21.75 8.57 -17.41
C TYR A 111 -22.55 9.18 -18.56
N LYS A 112 -22.17 8.95 -19.82
CA LYS A 112 -22.93 9.41 -20.99
C LYS A 112 -24.34 8.83 -21.02
N LYS A 113 -24.50 7.51 -20.89
CA LYS A 113 -25.81 6.83 -20.89
C LYS A 113 -26.66 7.23 -19.68
N THR A 114 -26.06 7.54 -18.52
CA THR A 114 -26.79 8.06 -17.35
C THR A 114 -27.18 9.52 -17.55
N SER A 115 -26.30 10.37 -18.09
CA SER A 115 -26.60 11.77 -18.40
C SER A 115 -27.66 11.90 -19.49
N GLU A 116 -27.61 11.04 -20.52
CA GLU A 116 -28.61 10.93 -21.58
C GLU A 116 -29.91 10.34 -21.02
N THR A 117 -29.87 9.31 -20.17
CA THR A 117 -31.08 8.75 -19.54
C THR A 117 -31.73 9.73 -18.56
N LEU A 118 -30.95 10.46 -17.76
CA LEU A 118 -31.46 11.50 -16.86
C LEU A 118 -32.05 12.67 -17.65
N SER A 119 -31.38 13.10 -18.72
CA SER A 119 -31.89 14.15 -19.61
C SER A 119 -33.18 13.70 -20.32
N VAL A 120 -33.21 12.47 -20.85
CA VAL A 120 -34.37 11.88 -21.51
C VAL A 120 -35.52 11.67 -20.54
N ALA A 121 -35.26 11.17 -19.33
CA ALA A 121 -36.25 11.01 -18.27
C ALA A 121 -36.75 12.37 -17.75
N GLY A 122 -35.86 13.36 -17.63
CA GLY A 122 -36.19 14.72 -17.23
C GLY A 122 -37.05 15.43 -18.27
N GLN A 123 -36.72 15.33 -19.55
CA GLN A 123 -37.51 15.88 -20.64
C GLN A 123 -38.86 15.17 -20.80
N LYS A 124 -38.90 13.82 -20.71
CA LYS A 124 -40.16 13.07 -20.78
C LYS A 124 -41.07 13.34 -19.57
N THR A 125 -40.51 13.44 -18.36
CA THR A 125 -41.26 13.81 -17.16
C THR A 125 -41.75 15.26 -17.24
N THR A 126 -40.92 16.20 -17.70
CA THR A 126 -41.31 17.61 -17.87
C THR A 126 -42.39 17.78 -18.93
N ALA A 127 -42.31 17.06 -20.04
CA ALA A 127 -43.31 17.06 -21.10
C ALA A 127 -44.63 16.43 -20.62
N ALA A 128 -44.58 15.31 -19.91
CA ALA A 128 -45.76 14.67 -19.33
C ALA A 128 -46.42 15.56 -18.25
N PHE A 129 -45.62 16.17 -17.37
CA PHE A 129 -46.09 17.11 -16.35
C PHE A 129 -46.77 18.34 -16.97
N SER A 130 -46.15 18.94 -17.99
CA SER A 130 -46.74 20.04 -18.75
C SER A 130 -48.05 19.64 -19.43
N THR A 131 -48.12 18.44 -19.99
CA THR A 131 -49.33 17.92 -20.63
C THR A 131 -50.46 17.70 -19.62
N MET A 132 -50.17 17.07 -18.48
CA MET A 132 -51.15 16.85 -17.42
C MET A 132 -51.64 18.17 -16.80
N GLY A 133 -50.72 19.13 -16.57
CA GLY A 133 -51.05 20.47 -16.08
C GLY A 133 -51.91 21.27 -17.06
N THR A 134 -51.68 21.11 -18.37
CA THR A 134 -52.49 21.77 -19.42
C THR A 134 -53.91 21.18 -19.47
N VAL A 135 -54.07 19.85 -19.33
CA VAL A 135 -55.40 19.22 -19.34
C VAL A 135 -56.21 19.59 -18.10
N LEU A 136 -55.59 19.66 -16.92
CA LEU A 136 -56.20 20.17 -15.68
C LEU A 136 -56.58 21.65 -15.80
N SER A 137 -55.68 22.49 -16.31
CA SER A 137 -55.93 23.93 -16.52
C SER A 137 -57.06 24.16 -17.52
N ARG A 138 -57.15 23.33 -18.56
CA ARG A 138 -58.23 23.39 -19.54
C ARG A 138 -59.56 22.99 -18.94
N LYS A 139 -59.60 21.93 -18.13
CA LYS A 139 -60.83 21.50 -17.43
C LYS A 139 -61.29 22.51 -16.37
N LEU A 140 -60.36 23.15 -15.66
CA LEU A 140 -60.68 24.20 -14.69
C LEU A 140 -61.12 25.49 -15.38
N GLY A 141 -60.46 25.88 -16.46
CA GLY A 141 -60.81 27.05 -17.27
C GLY A 141 -62.17 26.90 -17.97
N ASP A 142 -62.52 25.70 -18.42
CA ASP A 142 -63.82 25.41 -19.04
C ASP A 142 -64.98 25.45 -18.03
N MET A 143 -64.72 25.13 -16.75
CA MET A 143 -65.68 25.33 -15.66
C MET A 143 -65.72 26.78 -15.16
N SER A 144 -64.66 27.57 -15.42
CA SER A 144 -64.59 29.01 -15.17
C SER A 144 -65.17 29.80 -16.36
N MET A 145 -66.33 29.38 -16.84
CA MET A 145 -67.13 30.17 -17.78
C MET A 145 -68.09 31.07 -16.96
N PRO A 146 -68.21 32.37 -17.28
CA PRO A 146 -68.84 33.33 -16.38
C PRO A 146 -70.36 33.14 -16.29
N ILE A 147 -70.86 32.99 -15.05
CA ILE A 147 -72.25 33.32 -14.68
C ILE A 147 -72.39 34.84 -14.78
N SER A 148 -72.51 35.37 -15.99
CA SER A 148 -72.97 36.72 -16.24
C SER A 148 -73.70 36.81 -17.58
N ARG A 149 -74.93 36.28 -17.57
CA ARG A 149 -76.03 36.84 -18.35
C ARG A 149 -77.17 37.16 -17.39
N SER A 150 -76.98 38.21 -16.59
CA SER A 150 -78.10 38.89 -15.93
C SER A 150 -78.67 39.92 -16.90
N PHE A 151 -79.95 39.70 -17.26
CA PHE A 151 -80.98 40.63 -17.70
C PHE A 151 -80.55 41.84 -18.53
N LYS A 152 -80.80 41.77 -19.84
CA LYS A 152 -80.89 42.95 -20.69
C LYS A 152 -82.34 43.09 -21.18
N THR A 153 -82.94 44.20 -20.75
CA THR A 153 -84.13 44.93 -21.25
C THR A 153 -85.43 44.18 -21.47
#